data_AF-A0A2D7VVE8-F1
#
_entry.id   AF-A0A2D7VVE8-F1
#
_cell.length_a   1.000
_cell.length_b   1.000
_cell.length_c   1.000
_cell.angle_alpha   90.00
_cell.angle_beta   90.00
_cell.angle_gamma   90.00
#
_symmetry.space_group_name_H-M   'P 1'
#
loop_
_entity.id
_entity.type
_entity.pdbx_description
1 polymer ?
#
loop_
_entity_poly.entity_id
_entity_poly.type
_entity_poly.pdbx_seq_one_letter_code
_entity_poly.pdbx_strand_id
1 'polypeptide(L)' 'MVKDFFQNDAADVYLYDQFAVVEVKEGVTLSYASGFTLLVKGLKLYGNQPWIYVSNRINSYAVVPTDYKYLNKVPT' A
#
# COMPACT_ATOMS: atom_id res chain seq x y z
N MET A 1 -4.87 -4.32 -16.47
CA MET A 1 -5.32 -2.91 -16.53
C MET A 1 -5.49 -2.41 -15.09
N VAL A 2 -5.26 -1.13 -14.83
CA VAL A 2 -5.53 -0.53 -13.51
C VAL A 2 -7.02 -0.64 -13.21
N LYS A 3 -7.38 -1.16 -12.03
CA LYS A 3 -8.74 -1.32 -11.54
C LYS A 3 -9.20 -0.14 -10.69
N ASP A 4 -8.30 0.39 -9.88
CA ASP A 4 -8.54 1.58 -9.06
C ASP A 4 -7.22 2.34 -8.87
N PHE A 5 -7.34 3.63 -8.61
CA PHE A 5 -6.23 4.53 -8.37
C PHE A 5 -6.59 5.51 -7.26
N PHE A 6 -5.64 5.80 -6.38
CA PHE A 6 -5.78 6.89 -5.43
C PHE A 6 -4.43 7.50 -5.09
N GLN A 7 -4.48 8.75 -4.64
CA GLN A 7 -3.34 9.50 -4.14
C GLN A 7 -3.68 10.13 -2.79
N ASN A 8 -2.67 10.28 -1.95
CA ASN A 8 -2.72 11.06 -0.72
C ASN A 8 -1.33 11.64 -0.42
N ASP A 9 -1.18 12.29 0.74
CA ASP A 9 0.09 12.90 1.16
C ASP A 9 1.24 11.89 1.30
N ALA A 10 0.95 10.59 1.40
CA ALA A 10 1.95 9.54 1.57
C ALA A 10 2.39 8.90 0.25
N ALA A 11 1.47 8.62 -0.68
CA ALA A 11 1.78 7.87 -1.89
C ALA A 11 0.76 8.03 -3.02
N ASP A 12 1.21 7.75 -4.24
CA ASP A 12 0.35 7.37 -5.37
C ASP A 12 0.23 5.84 -5.43
N VAL A 13 -0.99 5.34 -5.62
CA VAL A 13 -1.28 3.90 -5.54
C VAL A 13 -2.15 3.45 -6.70
N TYR A 14 -1.66 2.42 -7.40
CA TYR A 14 -2.31 1.79 -8.52
C TYR A 14 -2.70 0.36 -8.14
N LEU A 15 -3.99 0.04 -8.19
CA LEU A 15 -4.52 -1.29 -7.87
C LEU A 15 -4.84 -2.05 -9.16
N TYR A 16 -4.36 -3.28 -9.25
CA TYR A 16 -4.61 -4.21 -10.36
C TYR A 16 -5.49 -5.36 -9.87
N ASP A 17 -5.57 -6.49 -10.59
CA ASP A 17 -6.38 -7.63 -10.16
C ASP A 17 -5.77 -8.41 -8.99
N GLN A 18 -4.44 -8.48 -8.89
CA GLN A 18 -3.74 -9.28 -7.86
C GLN A 18 -2.51 -8.60 -7.26
N PHE A 19 -2.32 -7.32 -7.55
CA PHE A 19 -1.18 -6.57 -7.03
C PHE A 19 -1.46 -5.07 -6.96
N ALA A 20 -0.78 -4.40 -6.05
CA ALA A 20 -0.72 -2.95 -5.99
C ALA A 20 0.68 -2.48 -6.35
N VAL A 21 0.79 -1.39 -7.10
CA VAL A 21 2.04 -0.65 -7.28
C VAL A 21 1.94 0.65 -6.48
N VAL A 22 2.93 0.91 -5.64
CA VAL A 22 2.93 2.04 -4.71
C VAL A 22 4.18 2.88 -4.89
N GLU A 23 3.96 4.17 -5.14
CA GLU A 23 4.98 5.21 -5.30
C GLU A 23 4.88 6.18 -4.13
N VAL A 24 5.68 5.93 -3.09
CA VAL A 24 5.72 6.79 -1.88
C VAL A 24 6.33 8.14 -2.22
N LYS A 25 5.78 9.22 -1.67
CA LYS A 25 6.27 10.60 -1.89
C LYS A 25 7.65 10.81 -1.24
N GLU A 26 8.45 11.70 -1.80
CA GLU A 26 9.79 12.06 -1.31
C GLU A 26 9.76 12.52 0.16
N GLY A 27 10.71 12.04 0.96
CA GLY A 27 10.86 12.41 2.37
C GLY A 27 9.83 11.81 3.33
N VAL A 28 8.83 11.08 2.84
CA VAL A 28 7.81 10.45 3.69
C VAL A 28 8.40 9.30 4.50
N THR A 29 7.96 9.17 5.75
CA THR A 29 8.16 7.94 6.54
C THR A 29 6.86 7.15 6.54
N LEU A 30 6.78 6.12 5.70
CA LEU A 30 5.60 5.30 5.53
C LEU A 30 5.36 4.44 6.78
N SER A 31 4.16 4.58 7.34
CA SER A 31 3.65 3.82 8.48
C SER A 31 2.39 3.04 8.09
N TYR A 32 1.99 2.09 8.95
CA TYR A 32 0.72 1.37 8.85
C TYR A 32 -0.47 2.35 8.80
N ALA A 33 -0.42 3.42 9.59
CA ALA A 33 -1.49 4.42 9.64
C ALA A 33 -1.65 5.15 8.29
N SER A 34 -0.54 5.62 7.71
CA SER A 34 -0.57 6.25 6.38
C SER A 34 -0.96 5.28 5.26
N GLY A 35 -0.64 3.99 5.41
CA GLY A 35 -0.99 2.92 4.47
C GLY A 35 -2.42 2.38 4.63
N PHE A 36 -3.19 2.82 5.62
CA PHE A 36 -4.49 2.22 5.95
C PHE A 36 -5.49 2.27 4.78
N THR A 37 -5.48 3.36 4.00
CA THR A 37 -6.34 3.49 2.81
C THR A 37 -6.07 2.40 1.77
N LEU A 38 -4.80 2.03 1.56
CA LEU A 38 -4.42 0.91 0.69
C LEU A 38 -5.02 -0.39 1.20
N LEU A 39 -4.90 -0.68 2.50
CA LEU A 39 -5.41 -1.92 3.08
C LEU A 39 -6.93 -2.04 2.93
N VAL A 40 -7.68 -0.96 3.19
CA VAL A 40 -9.14 -0.95 3.03
C VAL A 40 -9.55 -1.14 1.57
N LYS A 41 -8.87 -0.47 0.63
CA LYS A 41 -9.17 -0.62 -0.80
C LYS A 41 -8.77 -2.00 -1.32
N GLY A 42 -7.62 -2.52 -0.88
CA GLY A 42 -7.16 -3.87 -1.18
C GLY A 42 -8.15 -4.92 -0.70
N LEU A 43 -8.63 -4.83 0.54
CA LEU A 43 -9.66 -5.74 1.07
C LEU A 43 -10.96 -5.68 0.26
N LYS A 44 -11.38 -4.49 -0.20
CA LYS A 44 -12.59 -4.35 -1.03
C LYS A 44 -12.43 -4.94 -2.43
N LEU A 45 -11.22 -4.86 -3.01
CA LEU A 45 -10.97 -5.31 -4.37
C LEU A 45 -10.61 -6.79 -4.44
N TYR A 46 -9.74 -7.26 -3.53
CA TYR A 46 -9.19 -8.62 -3.51
C TYR A 46 -9.94 -9.56 -2.57
N GLY A 47 -10.71 -9.02 -1.61
CA GLY A 47 -11.28 -9.83 -0.54
C GLY A 47 -10.18 -10.49 0.29
N ASN A 48 -10.31 -11.81 0.50
CA ASN A 48 -9.35 -12.64 1.21
C ASN A 48 -8.41 -13.41 0.26
N GLN A 49 -8.25 -12.93 -0.97
CA GLN A 49 -7.35 -13.52 -1.96
C GLN A 49 -5.93 -12.94 -1.78
N PRO A 50 -4.88 -13.79 -1.76
CA PRO A 50 -3.51 -13.31 -1.64
C PRO A 50 -3.15 -12.33 -2.76
N TRP A 51 -2.56 -11.18 -2.44
CA TRP A 51 -2.17 -10.17 -3.41
C TRP A 51 -0.80 -9.58 -3.09
N ILE A 52 -0.16 -8.99 -4.09
CA ILE A 52 1.24 -8.55 -4.00
C ILE A 52 1.31 -7.04 -3.82
N TYR A 53 2.09 -6.60 -2.84
CA TYR A 53 2.52 -5.20 -2.74
C TYR A 53 3.84 -5.02 -3.50
N VAL A 54 3.85 -4.11 -4.48
CA VAL A 54 5.05 -3.70 -5.22
C VAL A 54 5.39 -2.26 -4.86
N SER A 55 6.53 -2.07 -4.19
CA SER A 55 7.07 -0.73 -3.96
C SER A 55 7.84 -0.25 -5.18
N ASN A 56 7.29 0.69 -5.95
CA ASN A 56 8.00 1.36 -7.02
C ASN A 56 8.78 2.56 -6.47
N ARG A 57 10.05 2.32 -6.12
CA ARG A 57 10.87 3.29 -5.37
C ARG A 57 11.56 4.27 -6.31
N ILE A 58 10.79 5.26 -6.77
CA ILE A 58 11.29 6.39 -7.56
C ILE A 58 11.78 7.58 -6.70
N ASN A 59 11.40 7.59 -5.42
CA ASN A 59 11.73 8.62 -4.43
C ASN A 59 12.50 8.04 -3.24
N SER A 60 13.22 8.89 -2.51
CA SER A 60 13.81 8.56 -1.21
C SER A 60 12.76 8.70 -0.11
N TYR A 61 12.44 7.58 0.55
CA TYR A 61 11.50 7.52 1.65
C TYR A 61 11.94 6.45 2.66
N ALA A 62 11.40 6.53 3.88
CA ALA A 62 11.64 5.58 4.95
C ALA A 62 10.37 4.77 5.26
N VAL A 63 10.52 3.65 5.96
CA VAL A 63 9.41 2.84 6.48
C VAL A 63 9.57 2.70 7.99
N VAL A 64 8.46 2.49 8.70
CA VAL A 64 8.46 2.14 10.13
C VAL A 64 8.45 0.61 10.26
N PRO A 65 9.59 -0.07 10.49
CA PRO A 65 9.65 -1.55 10.43
C PRO A 65 8.84 -2.21 11.54
N THR A 66 8.69 -1.53 12.69
CA THR A 66 7.88 -2.00 13.81
C THR A 66 6.40 -2.14 13.48
N ASP A 67 5.94 -1.55 12.38
CA ASP A 67 4.55 -1.59 11.97
C ASP A 67 4.15 -2.89 11.27
N TYR A 68 5.12 -3.68 10.79
CA TYR A 68 4.85 -4.96 10.11
C TYR A 68 4.12 -5.97 11.01
N LYS A 69 4.29 -5.87 12.33
CA LYS A 69 3.55 -6.69 13.29
C LYS A 69 2.03 -6.43 13.27
N TYR A 70 1.59 -5.26 12.80
CA TYR A 70 0.18 -4.93 12.65
C TYR A 70 -0.36 -5.45 11.31
N LEU A 71 0.45 -5.42 10.25
CA LEU A 71 0.07 -5.97 8.93
C LEU A 71 -0.27 -7.47 9.02
N ASN A 72 0.50 -8.24 9.79
CA ASN A 72 0.24 -9.67 10.02
C ASN A 72 -1.10 -9.97 10.73
N LYS A 73 -1.79 -8.96 11.26
CA LYS A 73 -3.10 -9.10 11.90
C LYS A 73 -4.25 -8.73 10.96
N VAL A 74 -3.95 -8.16 9.80
CA VAL A 74 -4.96 -7.85 8.79
C VAL A 74 -5.22 -9.13 8.00
N PRO A 75 -6.48 -9.60 7.89
CA PRO A 75 -6.82 -10.69 7.00
C PRO A 75 -6.69 -10.19 5.55
N THR A 76 -5.52 -10.42 4.94
CA THR A 76 -5.18 -10.08 3.56
C THR A 76 -4.84 -11.32 2.76
#